data_AF-A0A7S2V1M2-F1
#
_entry.id   AF-A0A7S2V1M2-F1
#
_cell.length_a   1.000
_cell.length_b   1.000
_cell.length_c   1.000
_cell.angle_alpha   90.00
_cell.angle_beta   90.00
_cell.angle_gamma   90.00
#
_symmetry.space_group_name_H-M   'P 1'
#
loop_
_entity.id
_entity.type
_entity.pdbx_description
1 polymer ?
#
loop_
_entity_poly.entity_id
_entity_poly.type
_entity_poly.pdbx_seq_one_letter_code
_entity_poly.pdbx_strand_id
1 'polypeptide(L)'
;FFEDDMSVVKGMNEIDADRWELRCEVCGLGHGAPIQCRKKDCLVAFHPLCARSQGYKMSGLQQETKAAYCAKHTVKQMKKNLKAMVLANTKRSAAQKMLYRL
;
A
#
# COMPACT_ATOMS: atom_id res chain seq x y z
N PHE A 1 22.15 17.37 -27.42
CA PHE A 1 20.95 17.02 -28.19
C PHE A 1 20.33 15.82 -27.49
N PHE A 2 19.24 16.11 -26.79
CA PHE A 2 18.47 15.29 -25.85
C PHE A 2 18.36 13.81 -26.24
N GLU A 3 19.01 12.94 -25.48
CA GLU A 3 18.61 11.54 -25.33
C GLU A 3 17.51 11.51 -24.25
N ASP A 4 16.31 11.97 -24.62
CA ASP A 4 15.12 11.71 -23.82
C ASP A 4 14.84 10.21 -23.88
N ASP A 5 15.27 9.52 -22.83
CA ASP A 5 14.82 8.18 -22.46
C ASP A 5 13.28 8.17 -22.43
N MET A 6 12.69 7.75 -23.56
CA MET A 6 11.25 7.67 -23.82
C MET A 6 10.50 6.64 -22.95
N SER A 7 11.11 6.17 -21.87
CA SER A 7 10.46 5.26 -20.92
C SER A 7 9.70 6.04 -19.84
N VAL A 8 8.36 5.97 -19.91
CA VAL A 8 7.45 6.51 -18.87
C VAL A 8 7.63 5.78 -17.52
N VAL A 9 8.30 4.62 -17.53
CA VAL A 9 8.55 3.76 -16.37
C VAL A 9 10.05 3.57 -16.18
N LYS A 10 10.57 3.98 -15.03
CA LYS A 10 11.99 3.90 -14.66
C LYS A 10 12.23 2.88 -13.54
N GLY A 11 13.49 2.45 -13.37
CA GLY A 11 13.93 1.63 -12.22
C GLY A 11 13.58 0.15 -12.31
N MET A 12 13.22 -0.39 -13.48
CA MET A 12 12.94 -1.83 -13.63
C MET A 12 14.16 -2.70 -13.30
N ASN A 13 15.37 -2.24 -13.62
CA ASN A 13 16.61 -2.95 -13.35
C ASN A 13 17.02 -2.94 -11.86
N GLU A 14 16.38 -2.11 -11.04
CA GLU A 14 16.62 -2.02 -9.59
C GLU A 14 15.70 -2.97 -8.80
N ILE A 15 14.79 -3.68 -9.48
CA ILE A 15 13.89 -4.65 -8.87
C ILE A 15 14.70 -5.89 -8.51
N ASP A 16 14.77 -6.18 -7.21
CA ASP A 16 15.38 -7.39 -6.65
C ASP A 16 14.94 -8.66 -7.41
N ALA A 17 15.91 -9.48 -7.81
CA ALA A 17 15.70 -10.71 -8.58
C ALA A 17 14.72 -11.66 -7.89
N ASP A 18 14.76 -11.73 -6.55
CA ASP A 18 13.89 -12.59 -5.75
C ASP A 18 12.40 -12.27 -5.94
N ARG A 19 12.07 -11.03 -6.34
CA ARG A 19 10.68 -10.64 -6.59
C ARG A 19 10.09 -11.38 -7.78
N TRP A 20 10.90 -11.67 -8.79
CA TRP A 20 10.43 -12.31 -10.03
C TRP A 20 10.11 -13.80 -9.84
N GLU A 21 10.69 -14.41 -8.81
CA GLU A 21 10.45 -15.81 -8.40
C GLU A 21 9.20 -15.98 -7.52
N LEU A 22 8.61 -14.87 -7.04
CA LEU A 22 7.43 -14.93 -6.19
C LEU A 22 6.20 -15.42 -6.97
N ARG A 23 5.35 -16.21 -6.31
CA ARG A 23 4.05 -16.62 -6.84
C ARG A 23 2.93 -15.72 -6.32
N CYS A 24 2.11 -15.20 -7.22
CA CYS A 24 0.95 -14.40 -6.86
C CYS A 24 -0.15 -15.30 -6.23
N GLU A 25 -0.61 -14.98 -5.01
CA GLU A 25 -1.67 -15.73 -4.33
C GLU A 25 -3.03 -15.64 -5.06
N VAL A 26 -3.25 -14.57 -5.85
CA VAL A 26 -4.54 -14.33 -6.51
C VAL A 26 -4.68 -15.11 -7.82
N CYS A 27 -3.68 -15.05 -8.70
CA CYS A 27 -3.72 -15.74 -10.00
C CYS A 27 -2.95 -17.07 -10.01
N GLY A 28 -2.15 -17.37 -8.98
CA GLY A 28 -1.36 -18.59 -8.87
C GLY A 28 -0.12 -18.64 -9.75
N LEU A 29 0.17 -17.58 -10.52
CA LEU A 29 1.29 -17.53 -11.48
C LEU A 29 2.53 -16.84 -10.86
N GLY A 30 3.71 -17.34 -11.23
CA GLY A 30 5.02 -16.75 -10.90
C GLY A 30 5.63 -16.06 -12.11
N HIS A 31 4.99 -14.97 -12.57
CA HIS A 31 5.51 -14.12 -13.65
C HIS A 31 5.54 -12.66 -13.21
N GLY A 32 6.28 -11.82 -13.92
CA GLY A 32 6.40 -10.40 -13.59
C GLY A 32 7.02 -10.21 -12.19
N ALA A 33 6.79 -9.04 -11.59
CA ALA A 33 7.31 -8.71 -10.26
C ALA A 33 6.17 -8.51 -9.24
N PRO A 34 5.70 -9.59 -8.56
CA PRO A 34 4.80 -9.47 -7.43
C PRO A 34 5.33 -8.56 -6.31
N ILE A 35 4.38 -7.92 -5.61
CA ILE A 35 4.63 -7.19 -4.38
C ILE A 35 4.18 -8.01 -3.18
N GLN A 36 4.78 -7.78 -2.02
CA GLN A 36 4.45 -8.48 -0.78
C GLN A 36 3.61 -7.62 0.16
N CYS A 37 2.85 -8.28 1.02
CA CYS A 37 2.10 -7.64 2.09
C CYS A 37 3.04 -6.83 3.01
N ARG A 38 2.71 -5.56 3.29
CA ARG A 38 3.50 -4.69 4.20
C ARG A 38 3.49 -5.13 5.67
N LYS A 39 2.59 -6.03 6.05
CA LYS A 39 2.48 -6.51 7.43
C LYS A 39 3.71 -7.37 7.73
N LYS A 40 4.45 -7.01 8.78
CA LYS A 40 5.56 -7.83 9.32
C LYS A 40 5.13 -9.28 9.47
N ASP A 41 6.01 -10.20 9.08
CA ASP A 41 5.85 -11.66 9.12
C ASP A 41 4.79 -12.22 8.15
N CYS A 42 4.34 -11.42 7.17
CA CYS A 42 3.44 -11.88 6.12
C CYS A 42 4.17 -11.92 4.78
N LEU A 43 4.50 -13.13 4.32
CA LEU A 43 5.22 -13.36 3.06
C LEU A 43 4.30 -13.47 1.83
N VAL A 44 3.00 -13.23 2.01
CA VAL A 44 2.02 -13.28 0.93
C VAL A 44 2.37 -12.28 -0.16
N ALA A 45 2.55 -12.79 -1.37
CA ALA A 45 2.87 -12.03 -2.57
C ALA A 45 1.68 -12.01 -3.55
N PHE A 46 1.55 -10.92 -4.30
CA PHE A 46 0.51 -10.74 -5.30
C PHE A 46 0.91 -9.67 -6.31
N HIS A 47 0.41 -9.75 -7.54
CA HIS A 47 0.60 -8.67 -8.50
C HIS A 47 -0.15 -7.42 -8.05
N PRO A 48 0.40 -6.21 -8.30
CA PRO A 48 -0.30 -4.95 -8.00
C PRO A 48 -1.69 -4.88 -8.61
N LEU A 49 -1.86 -5.34 -9.86
CA LEU A 49 -3.14 -5.35 -10.55
C LEU A 49 -4.12 -6.39 -9.98
N CYS A 50 -3.62 -7.57 -9.59
CA CYS A 50 -4.43 -8.58 -8.91
C CYS A 50 -4.93 -8.10 -7.53
N ALA A 51 -4.08 -7.41 -6.77
CA ALA A 51 -4.49 -6.78 -5.52
C ALA A 51 -5.58 -5.72 -5.75
N ARG A 52 -5.42 -4.89 -6.79
CA ARG A 52 -6.41 -3.88 -7.15
C ARG A 52 -7.76 -4.51 -7.52
N SER A 53 -7.77 -5.57 -8.34
CA SER A 53 -9.01 -6.23 -8.75
C SER A 53 -9.73 -6.93 -7.58
N GLN A 54 -8.98 -7.44 -6.60
CA GLN A 54 -9.52 -8.05 -5.38
C GLN A 54 -9.86 -7.06 -4.27
N GLY A 55 -9.70 -5.74 -4.50
CA GLY A 55 -10.03 -4.72 -3.50
C GLY A 55 -9.09 -4.69 -2.30
N TYR A 56 -7.85 -5.15 -2.44
CA TYR A 56 -6.86 -5.12 -1.36
C TYR A 56 -6.53 -3.67 -0.97
N LYS A 57 -6.23 -3.44 0.31
CA LYS A 57 -5.85 -2.10 0.76
C LYS A 57 -4.49 -1.74 0.18
N MET A 58 -4.47 -0.72 -0.66
CA MET A 58 -3.25 -0.09 -1.18
C MET A 58 -3.21 1.38 -0.75
N SER A 59 -2.01 1.89 -0.45
CA SER A 59 -1.74 3.28 -0.10
C SER A 59 -0.44 3.75 -0.79
N GLY A 60 -0.36 5.04 -1.13
CA GLY A 60 0.84 5.60 -1.78
C GLY A 60 0.62 6.56 -2.94
N LEU A 61 -0.63 6.93 -3.29
CA LEU A 61 -0.87 7.97 -4.30
C LEU A 61 -0.54 9.39 -3.80
N GLN A 62 -0.66 9.64 -2.50
CA GLN A 62 -0.38 10.93 -1.85
C GLN A 62 0.41 10.79 -0.53
N GLN A 63 0.98 9.60 -0.27
CA GLN A 63 1.69 9.31 0.98
C GLN A 63 3.14 8.98 0.67
N GLU A 64 4.06 9.47 1.49
CA GLU A 64 5.51 9.23 1.37
C GLU A 64 5.85 7.73 1.36
N THR A 65 5.01 6.90 1.98
CA THR A 65 5.22 5.45 2.05
C THR A 65 4.17 4.68 1.26
N LYS A 66 4.62 3.98 0.22
CA LYS A 66 3.80 3.05 -0.57
C LYS A 66 3.64 1.74 0.19
N ALA A 67 2.41 1.24 0.33
CA ALA A 67 2.12 -0.02 1.02
C ALA A 67 0.90 -0.73 0.43
N ALA A 68 0.93 -2.06 0.43
CA ALA A 68 -0.18 -2.92 0.07
C ALA A 68 -0.37 -4.02 1.13
N TYR A 69 -1.60 -4.49 1.32
CA TYR A 69 -1.95 -5.51 2.31
C TYR A 69 -2.75 -6.64 1.66
N CYS A 70 -2.45 -7.90 1.97
CA CYS A 70 -3.22 -9.04 1.47
C CYS A 70 -4.67 -9.05 1.97
N ALA A 71 -5.51 -9.97 1.48
CA ALA A 71 -6.90 -10.13 1.91
C ALA A 71 -7.04 -10.16 3.45
N LYS A 72 -6.24 -11.00 4.11
CA LYS A 72 -6.26 -11.18 5.58
C LYS A 72 -5.92 -9.88 6.34
N HIS A 73 -5.06 -9.04 5.78
CA HIS A 73 -4.56 -7.84 6.46
C HIS A 73 -5.24 -6.55 6.01
N THR A 74 -5.96 -6.56 4.90
CA THR A 74 -6.73 -5.42 4.38
C THR A 74 -7.72 -4.89 5.41
N VAL A 75 -8.59 -5.77 5.94
CA VAL A 75 -9.60 -5.39 6.93
C VAL A 75 -8.97 -4.86 8.22
N LYS A 76 -7.89 -5.49 8.69
CA LYS A 76 -7.17 -5.07 9.89
C LYS A 76 -6.57 -3.68 9.73
N GLN A 77 -6.00 -3.39 8.56
CA GLN A 77 -5.44 -2.07 8.27
C GLN A 77 -6.53 -1.00 8.12
N MET A 78 -7.63 -1.30 7.43
CA MET A 78 -8.75 -0.37 7.30
C MET A 78 -9.33 0.00 8.67
N LYS A 79 -9.54 -0.97 9.57
CA LYS A 79 -10.00 -0.71 10.95
C LYS A 79 -9.03 0.18 11.73
N LYS A 80 -7.72 -0.02 11.57
CA LYS A 80 -6.70 0.86 12.19
C LYS A 80 -6.80 2.29 11.67
N ASN A 81 -6.92 2.46 10.35
CA ASN A 81 -7.04 3.77 9.73
C ASN A 81 -8.31 4.50 10.22
N LEU A 82 -9.44 3.79 10.31
CA LEU A 82 -10.68 4.35 10.84
C LEU A 82 -10.52 4.79 12.30
N LYS A 83 -9.95 3.93 13.15
CA LYS A 83 -9.68 4.27 14.56
C LYS A 83 -8.78 5.50 14.69
N ALA A 84 -7.73 5.59 13.87
CA ALA A 84 -6.84 6.75 13.87
C ALA A 84 -7.56 8.03 13.45
N MET A 85 -8.42 7.96 12.44
CA MET A 85 -9.22 9.09 11.97
C MET A 85 -10.22 9.57 13.04
N VAL A 86 -10.96 8.64 13.67
CA VAL A 86 -11.88 8.97 14.76
C VAL A 86 -11.14 9.63 15.91
N LEU A 87 -10.01 9.05 16.34
CA LEU A 87 -9.19 9.61 17.43
C LEU A 87 -8.67 11.02 17.09
N ALA A 88 -8.23 11.26 15.84
CA ALA A 88 -7.78 12.57 15.40
C ALA A 88 -8.91 13.61 15.43
N ASN A 89 -10.12 13.22 15.01
CA ASN A 89 -11.29 14.10 15.05
C ASN A 89 -11.73 14.42 16.48
N THR A 90 -11.72 13.45 17.40
CA THR A 90 -12.02 13.70 18.81
C THR A 90 -11.02 14.68 19.43
N LYS A 91 -9.72 14.53 19.13
CA LYS A 91 -8.68 15.46 19.59
C LYS A 91 -8.87 16.87 19.04
N ARG A 92 -9.20 17.00 17.75
CA ARG A 92 -9.52 18.29 17.12
C ARG A 92 -10.73 18.95 17.78
N SER A 93 -11.80 18.19 18.02
CA SER A 93 -13.01 18.68 18.70
C SER A 93 -12.73 19.14 20.13
N ALA A 94 -11.92 18.37 20.89
CA ALA A 94 -11.52 18.74 22.24
C ALA A 94 -10.64 20.02 22.25
N ALA A 95 -9.67 20.13 21.33
CA ALA A 95 -8.84 21.32 21.19
C ALA A 95 -9.68 22.55 20.79
N GLN A 96 -10.64 22.39 19.88
CA GLN A 96 -11.55 23.45 19.47
C GLN A 96 -12.43 23.92 20.65
N LYS A 97 -13.02 22.99 21.42
CA LYS A 97 -13.78 23.36 22.65
C LYS A 97 -12.92 24.06 23.70
N MET A 98 -11.63 23.74 23.80
CA MET A 98 -10.70 24.40 24.73
C MET A 98 -10.30 25.81 24.27
N LEU A 99 -10.17 26.03 22.96
CA LEU A 99 -9.81 27.33 22.37
C LEU A 99 -10.96 28.34 22.40
N TYR A 100 -12.20 27.88 22.21
CA TYR A 100 -13.41 28.72 22.15
C TYR A 100 -14.21 28.70 23.46
N ARG A 101 -13.56 28.54 24.63
CA ARG A 101 -14.24 28.55 25.94
C ARG A 101 -15.25 29.72 26.04
N LEU A 102 -16.54 29.40 25.92
CA LEU A 102 -17.65 30.11 26.56
C LEU A 102 -17.70 29.70 28.03
#